data_AF-A0A845WZD0-F1
#
_entry.id   AF-A0A845WZD0-F1
#
_cell.length_a   1.000
_cell.length_b   1.000
_cell.length_c   1.000
_cell.angle_alpha   90.00
_cell.angle_beta   90.00
_cell.angle_gamma   90.00
#
_symmetry.space_group_name_H-M   'P 1'
#
loop_
_entity.id
_entity.type
_entity.pdbx_description
1 polymer ?
#
loop_
_entity_poly.entity_id
_entity_poly.type
_entity_poly.pdbx_seq_one_letter_code
_entity_poly.pdbx_strand_id
1 'polypeptide(L)'
;MSEPLDSAAIAAQNAESLQTLLRALQLSAGQFSLIFVRCDYLALREHIAAQLHAQCPLKIQTVTLPQTTETIFTAIQRELGDAQPEALMVFGLEQVQNLDRVLRATNLIREEFRKRFACPIVIWIHSGILHSLIRQATDLENWATTIVFQSTNAELVELLQRRIDSVFAQILTCREHLFLDAAALGLHPDSPQGLELQAACQALAARDLNLAPELRASLALVQGLIADNTTPVARSYYEHSLTIAQTLPPTIEQGYSQFYLGLWWGNWAARHLPEREAALVQAVDQLR
;
A
#
# COMPACT_ATOMS: atom_id res chain seq x y z
N MET A 1 -10.12 -26.38 10.54
CA MET A 1 -9.99 -25.23 9.62
C MET A 1 -8.75 -25.49 8.78
N SER A 2 -8.92 -25.98 7.57
CA SER A 2 -7.82 -26.14 6.63
C SER A 2 -7.36 -24.74 6.24
N GLU A 3 -6.08 -24.42 6.41
CA GLU A 3 -5.52 -23.24 5.76
C GLU A 3 -5.89 -23.30 4.27
N PRO A 4 -6.41 -22.21 3.67
CA PRO A 4 -6.68 -22.22 2.24
C PRO A 4 -5.35 -22.53 1.53
N LEU A 5 -5.38 -23.49 0.60
CA LEU A 5 -4.23 -23.99 -0.17
C LEU A 5 -3.34 -22.86 -0.74
N ASP A 6 -3.95 -21.71 -1.02
CA ASP A 6 -3.27 -20.50 -1.50
C ASP A 6 -2.30 -19.88 -0.47
N SER A 7 -2.57 -19.97 0.83
CA SER A 7 -1.67 -19.37 1.84
C SER A 7 -0.37 -20.16 1.97
N ALA A 8 -0.43 -21.49 1.97
CA ALA A 8 0.75 -22.34 1.98
C ALA A 8 1.56 -22.20 0.68
N ALA A 9 0.88 -22.09 -0.47
CA ALA A 9 1.53 -21.85 -1.75
C ALA A 9 2.24 -20.49 -1.81
N ILE A 10 1.60 -19.41 -1.35
CA ILE A 10 2.21 -18.07 -1.28
C ILE A 10 3.40 -18.06 -0.30
N ALA A 11 3.27 -18.72 0.85
CA ALA A 11 4.36 -18.82 1.81
C ALA A 11 5.57 -19.58 1.22
N ALA A 12 5.33 -20.69 0.49
CA ALA A 12 6.37 -21.41 -0.23
C ALA A 12 7.02 -20.55 -1.32
N GLN A 13 6.22 -19.80 -2.09
CA GLN A 13 6.71 -18.87 -3.11
C GLN A 13 7.57 -17.75 -2.51
N ASN A 14 7.16 -17.16 -1.40
CA ASN A 14 7.94 -16.15 -0.70
C ASN A 14 9.27 -16.73 -0.19
N ALA A 15 9.27 -17.95 0.33
CA ALA A 15 10.49 -18.64 0.75
C ALA A 15 11.44 -18.87 -0.43
N GLU A 16 10.92 -19.28 -1.59
CA GLU A 16 11.70 -19.41 -2.82
C GLU A 16 12.24 -18.05 -3.32
N SER A 17 11.41 -17.01 -3.30
CA SER A 17 11.82 -15.64 -3.64
C SER A 17 12.93 -15.13 -2.73
N LEU A 18 12.86 -15.41 -1.42
CA LEU A 18 13.91 -15.08 -0.46
C LEU A 18 15.22 -15.82 -0.77
N GLN A 19 15.16 -17.12 -1.05
CA GLN A 19 16.34 -17.89 -1.43
C GLN A 19 16.95 -17.39 -2.75
N THR A 20 16.10 -17.00 -3.70
CA THR A 20 16.53 -16.40 -4.96
C THR A 20 17.25 -15.07 -4.73
N LEU A 21 16.71 -14.21 -3.86
CA LEU A 21 17.32 -12.94 -3.49
C LEU A 21 18.66 -13.13 -2.77
N LEU A 22 18.73 -14.03 -1.78
CA LEU A 22 19.97 -14.37 -1.08
C LEU A 22 21.04 -14.88 -2.05
N ARG A 23 20.67 -15.76 -2.98
CA ARG A 23 21.58 -16.28 -4.00
C ARG A 23 22.04 -15.18 -4.96
N ALA A 24 21.14 -14.30 -5.40
CA ALA A 24 21.47 -13.19 -6.28
C ALA A 24 22.49 -12.26 -5.62
N LEU A 25 22.29 -11.91 -4.35
CA LEU A 25 23.24 -11.14 -3.55
C LEU A 25 24.62 -11.82 -3.46
N GLN A 26 24.66 -13.10 -3.12
CA GLN A 26 25.91 -13.86 -3.00
C GLN A 26 26.67 -13.98 -4.33
N LEU A 27 25.97 -14.28 -5.43
CA LEU A 27 26.61 -14.45 -6.75
C LEU A 27 27.15 -13.14 -7.32
N SER A 28 26.60 -12.00 -6.90
CA SER A 28 27.04 -10.68 -7.31
C SER A 28 27.97 -10.01 -6.31
N ALA A 29 28.43 -10.73 -5.27
CA ALA A 29 29.39 -10.19 -4.30
C ALA A 29 30.63 -9.60 -5.00
N GLY A 30 30.97 -8.34 -4.69
CA GLY A 30 32.08 -7.63 -5.32
C GLY A 30 31.82 -7.13 -6.75
N GLN A 31 30.60 -7.28 -7.27
CA GLN A 31 30.20 -6.82 -8.59
C GLN A 31 28.88 -6.06 -8.54
N PHE A 32 28.69 -5.16 -9.49
CA PHE A 32 27.42 -4.46 -9.62
C PHE A 32 26.30 -5.41 -10.06
N SER A 33 25.18 -5.37 -9.33
CA SER A 33 23.90 -5.93 -9.74
C SER A 33 22.78 -5.04 -9.20
N LEU A 34 21.72 -4.84 -9.99
CA LEU A 34 20.54 -4.10 -9.56
C LEU A 34 19.37 -5.05 -9.41
N ILE A 35 18.75 -5.04 -8.23
CA ILE A 35 17.64 -5.91 -7.89
C ILE A 35 16.50 -5.05 -7.36
N PHE A 36 15.34 -5.11 -8.01
CA PHE A 36 14.11 -4.57 -7.46
C PHE A 36 13.41 -5.63 -6.62
N VAL A 37 13.02 -5.27 -5.40
CA VAL A 37 12.16 -6.12 -4.57
C VAL A 37 10.79 -5.49 -4.48
N ARG A 38 9.82 -6.11 -5.14
CA ARG A 38 8.43 -5.67 -5.15
C ARG A 38 7.71 -6.24 -3.93
N CYS A 39 7.30 -5.37 -3.02
CA CYS A 39 6.48 -5.73 -1.87
C CYS A 39 5.52 -4.58 -1.56
N ASP A 40 4.23 -4.85 -1.63
CA ASP A 40 3.17 -3.85 -1.44
C ASP A 40 2.80 -3.64 0.05
N TYR A 41 3.33 -4.48 0.94
CA TYR A 41 2.93 -4.56 2.35
C TYR A 41 4.11 -4.27 3.27
N LEU A 42 3.97 -3.28 4.15
CA LEU A 42 5.08 -2.76 4.96
C LEU A 42 5.60 -3.82 5.93
N ALA A 43 4.69 -4.51 6.64
CA ALA A 43 5.06 -5.53 7.61
C ALA A 43 5.81 -6.70 6.96
N LEU A 44 5.38 -7.13 5.76
CA LEU A 44 6.07 -8.17 5.01
C LEU A 44 7.45 -7.69 4.54
N ARG A 45 7.55 -6.46 4.02
CA ARG A 45 8.84 -5.86 3.64
C ARG A 45 9.82 -5.84 4.81
N GLU A 46 9.40 -5.39 5.98
CA GLU A 46 10.24 -5.34 7.19
C GLU A 46 10.66 -6.74 7.63
N HIS A 47 9.74 -7.71 7.59
CA HIS A 47 10.03 -9.11 7.92
C HIS A 47 11.09 -9.69 6.98
N ILE A 48 10.94 -9.54 5.67
CA ILE A 48 11.90 -10.04 4.68
C ILE A 48 13.24 -9.29 4.80
N ALA A 49 13.24 -7.98 5.01
CA ALA A 49 14.47 -7.21 5.22
C ALA A 49 15.25 -7.69 6.46
N ALA A 50 14.56 -7.99 7.56
CA ALA A 50 15.17 -8.57 8.75
C ALA A 50 15.76 -9.97 8.48
N GLN A 51 15.05 -10.81 7.72
CA GLN A 51 15.56 -12.11 7.30
C GLN A 51 16.81 -12.01 6.42
N LEU A 52 16.85 -11.04 5.50
CA LEU A 52 18.04 -10.79 4.68
C LEU A 52 19.24 -10.39 5.53
N HIS A 53 19.07 -9.50 6.50
CA HIS A 53 20.14 -9.13 7.44
C HIS A 53 20.62 -10.33 8.27
N ALA A 54 19.72 -11.24 8.65
CA ALA A 54 20.07 -12.40 9.47
C ALA A 54 20.73 -13.54 8.66
N GLN A 55 20.36 -13.71 7.39
CA GLN A 55 20.76 -14.88 6.59
C GLN A 55 21.81 -14.56 5.52
N CYS A 56 21.94 -13.30 5.11
CA CYS A 56 22.92 -12.92 4.08
C CYS A 56 24.33 -12.92 4.69
N PRO A 57 25.31 -13.58 4.04
CA PRO A 57 26.69 -13.54 4.50
C PRO A 57 27.37 -12.19 4.23
N LEU A 58 26.82 -11.38 3.32
CA LEU A 58 27.36 -10.07 3.00
C LEU A 58 26.89 -9.04 4.03
N LYS A 59 27.78 -8.11 4.40
CA LYS A 59 27.37 -6.97 5.22
C LYS A 59 26.50 -6.00 4.42
N ILE A 60 25.19 -6.08 4.60
CA ILE A 60 24.22 -5.21 3.93
C ILE A 60 24.17 -3.86 4.64
N GLN A 61 24.45 -2.78 3.91
CA GLN A 61 24.23 -1.41 4.38
C GLN A 61 22.88 -0.89 3.90
N THR A 62 22.10 -0.32 4.83
CA THR A 62 20.78 0.22 4.53
C THR A 62 20.86 1.73 4.28
N VAL A 63 20.16 2.18 3.23
CA VAL A 63 20.01 3.59 2.87
C VAL A 63 18.52 3.90 2.70
N THR A 64 18.06 5.01 3.27
CA THR A 64 16.68 5.50 3.07
C THR A 64 16.74 6.80 2.28
N LEU A 65 16.07 6.84 1.13
CA LEU A 65 16.07 8.00 0.26
C LEU A 65 15.25 9.14 0.89
N PRO A 66 15.79 10.38 0.94
CA PRO A 66 15.05 11.53 1.43
C PRO A 66 13.96 11.96 0.45
N GLN A 67 12.95 12.69 0.93
CA GLN A 67 11.86 13.21 0.08
C GLN A 67 12.35 14.13 -1.04
N THR A 68 13.47 14.84 -0.82
CA THR A 68 14.09 15.79 -1.75
C THR A 68 15.07 15.14 -2.73
N THR A 69 14.99 13.82 -2.92
CA THR A 69 15.87 13.09 -3.83
C THR A 69 15.70 13.58 -5.27
N GLU A 70 16.79 13.95 -5.94
CA GLU A 70 16.76 14.31 -7.38
C GLU A 70 17.08 13.12 -8.28
N THR A 71 18.04 12.27 -7.87
CA THR A 71 18.35 10.99 -8.51
C THR A 71 18.65 9.95 -7.42
N ILE A 72 18.29 8.69 -7.67
CA ILE A 72 18.58 7.59 -6.74
C ILE A 72 20.11 7.45 -6.55
N PHE A 73 20.87 7.57 -7.64
CA PHE A 73 22.33 7.46 -7.64
C PHE A 73 22.99 8.46 -6.68
N THR A 74 22.68 9.75 -6.85
CA THR A 74 23.32 10.81 -6.05
C THR A 74 22.90 10.75 -4.58
N ALA A 75 21.66 10.34 -4.29
CA ALA A 75 21.21 10.14 -2.92
C ALA A 75 21.99 9.01 -2.24
N ILE A 76 22.13 7.85 -2.90
CA ILE A 76 22.94 6.73 -2.37
C ILE A 76 24.39 7.16 -2.18
N GLN A 77 25.00 7.81 -3.18
CA GLN A 77 26.39 8.25 -3.09
C GLN A 77 26.63 9.23 -1.94
N ARG A 78 25.69 10.14 -1.70
CA ARG A 78 25.77 11.13 -0.60
C ARG A 78 25.71 10.47 0.77
N GLU A 79 24.81 9.49 0.96
CA GLU A 79 24.67 8.77 2.23
C GLU A 79 25.86 7.85 2.51
N LEU A 80 26.47 7.27 1.47
CA LEU A 80 27.62 6.39 1.62
C LEU A 80 28.96 7.13 1.72
N GLY A 81 29.09 8.31 1.10
CA GLY A 81 30.36 8.99 0.95
C GLY A 81 31.38 8.10 0.24
N ASP A 82 32.49 7.80 0.93
CA ASP A 82 33.56 6.93 0.43
C ASP A 82 33.44 5.47 0.86
N ALA A 83 32.38 5.11 1.62
CA ALA A 83 32.14 3.73 2.01
C ALA A 83 31.88 2.84 0.79
N GLN A 84 32.45 1.64 0.83
CA GLN A 84 32.23 0.58 -0.16
C GLN A 84 31.61 -0.63 0.55
N PRO A 85 30.28 -0.70 0.66
CA PRO A 85 29.60 -1.81 1.29
C PRO A 85 29.64 -3.07 0.44
N GLU A 86 29.47 -4.23 1.08
CA GLU A 86 29.42 -5.52 0.40
C GLU A 86 28.07 -5.73 -0.33
N ALA A 87 27.01 -5.10 0.17
CA ALA A 87 25.69 -5.06 -0.44
C ALA A 87 24.92 -3.82 0.04
N LEU A 88 23.99 -3.32 -0.78
CA LEU A 88 23.13 -2.19 -0.45
C LEU A 88 21.66 -2.60 -0.41
N MET A 89 20.93 -2.04 0.54
CA MET A 89 19.48 -2.12 0.63
C MET A 89 18.87 -0.73 0.73
N VAL A 90 18.06 -0.35 -0.24
CA VAL A 90 17.57 1.02 -0.43
C VAL A 90 16.05 1.06 -0.24
N PHE A 91 15.60 1.97 0.62
CA PHE A 91 14.17 2.21 0.94
C PHE A 91 13.77 3.65 0.66
N GLY A 92 12.47 3.94 0.73
CA GLY A 92 11.96 5.31 0.77
C GLY A 92 11.72 5.93 -0.60
N LEU A 93 11.55 5.13 -1.65
CA LEU A 93 11.10 5.65 -2.94
C LEU A 93 9.65 6.16 -2.88
N GLU A 94 8.83 5.57 -2.02
CA GLU A 94 7.42 5.92 -1.81
C GLU A 94 7.21 7.35 -1.27
N GLN A 95 8.22 7.95 -0.65
CA GLN A 95 8.17 9.30 -0.08
C GLN A 95 8.88 10.36 -0.94
N VAL A 96 9.51 9.95 -2.06
CA VAL A 96 10.25 10.87 -2.94
C VAL A 96 9.26 11.76 -3.71
N GLN A 97 9.47 13.07 -3.61
CA GLN A 97 8.69 14.04 -4.36
C GLN A 97 9.05 13.98 -5.85
N ASN A 98 8.05 14.15 -6.72
CA ASN A 98 8.24 14.11 -8.17
C ASN A 98 8.92 12.81 -8.66
N LEU A 99 8.54 11.65 -8.10
CA LEU A 99 9.14 10.34 -8.39
C LEU A 99 9.37 10.10 -9.89
N ASP A 100 8.40 10.40 -10.75
CA ASP A 100 8.53 10.23 -12.21
C ASP A 100 9.73 11.00 -12.80
N ARG A 101 10.04 12.21 -12.28
CA ARG A 101 11.22 12.97 -12.68
C ARG A 101 12.50 12.31 -12.18
N VAL A 102 12.49 11.84 -10.94
CA VAL A 102 13.63 11.16 -10.31
C VAL A 102 13.98 9.87 -11.04
N LEU A 103 12.98 9.08 -11.43
CA LEU A 103 13.16 7.86 -12.20
C LEU A 103 13.74 8.17 -13.59
N ARG A 104 13.20 9.16 -14.32
CA ARG A 104 13.78 9.60 -15.60
C ARG A 104 15.24 10.03 -15.47
N ALA A 105 15.55 10.85 -14.46
CA ALA A 105 16.91 11.32 -14.24
C ALA A 105 17.86 10.17 -13.88
N THR A 106 17.42 9.25 -13.02
CA THR A 106 18.18 8.05 -12.64
C THR A 106 18.44 7.15 -13.85
N ASN A 107 17.46 7.00 -14.75
CA ASN A 107 17.59 6.22 -15.98
C ASN A 107 18.70 6.72 -16.91
N LEU A 108 18.87 8.05 -17.01
CA LEU A 108 19.87 8.69 -17.85
C LEU A 108 21.31 8.44 -17.37
N ILE A 109 21.50 8.29 -16.05
CA ILE A 109 22.81 8.09 -15.43
C ILE A 109 23.00 6.67 -14.91
N ARG A 110 22.21 5.69 -15.39
CA ARG A 110 22.24 4.31 -14.88
C ARG A 110 23.66 3.72 -14.89
N GLU A 111 24.45 3.97 -15.94
CA GLU A 111 25.81 3.44 -16.07
C GLU A 111 26.74 3.92 -14.95
N GLU A 112 26.45 5.04 -14.30
CA GLU A 112 27.21 5.53 -13.14
C GLU A 112 27.11 4.59 -11.95
N PHE A 113 25.99 3.86 -11.81
CA PHE A 113 25.87 2.83 -10.76
C PHE A 113 26.94 1.76 -10.91
N ARG A 114 27.12 1.22 -12.13
CA ARG A 114 28.11 0.17 -12.39
C ARG A 114 29.54 0.66 -12.23
N LYS A 115 29.80 1.95 -12.54
CA LYS A 115 31.12 2.56 -12.37
C LYS A 115 31.47 2.80 -10.90
N ARG A 116 30.48 3.20 -10.08
CA ARG A 116 30.70 3.59 -8.68
C ARG A 116 30.58 2.44 -7.69
N PHE A 117 29.65 1.51 -7.91
CA PHE A 117 29.32 0.47 -6.93
C PHE A 117 29.80 -0.89 -7.39
N ALA A 118 30.77 -1.46 -6.68
CA ALA A 118 31.22 -2.84 -6.86
C ALA A 118 30.46 -3.79 -5.91
N CYS A 119 29.15 -3.61 -5.78
CA CYS A 119 28.29 -4.43 -4.93
C CYS A 119 26.86 -4.52 -5.49
N PRO A 120 26.09 -5.55 -5.09
CA PRO A 120 24.67 -5.60 -5.39
C PRO A 120 23.88 -4.53 -4.64
N ILE A 121 22.86 -4.00 -5.33
CA ILE A 121 21.94 -3.00 -4.81
C ILE A 121 20.53 -3.54 -4.90
N VAL A 122 19.89 -3.67 -3.75
CA VAL A 122 18.49 -4.04 -3.59
C VAL A 122 17.68 -2.76 -3.36
N ILE A 123 16.69 -2.49 -4.21
CA ILE A 123 15.79 -1.35 -4.07
C ILE A 123 14.38 -1.86 -3.82
N TRP A 124 13.79 -1.47 -2.69
CA TRP A 124 12.42 -1.83 -2.33
C TRP A 124 11.42 -0.92 -3.03
N ILE A 125 10.43 -1.54 -3.67
CA ILE A 125 9.39 -0.84 -4.44
C ILE A 125 8.01 -1.46 -4.17
N HIS A 126 6.96 -0.66 -4.31
CA HIS A 126 5.58 -1.15 -4.44
C HIS A 126 5.15 -1.12 -5.91
N SER A 127 4.01 -1.72 -6.21
CA SER A 127 3.51 -1.92 -7.58
C SER A 127 3.33 -0.60 -8.36
N GLY A 128 2.95 0.49 -7.67
CA GLY A 128 2.87 1.83 -8.26
C GLY A 128 4.22 2.35 -8.75
N ILE A 129 5.29 2.16 -7.97
CA ILE A 129 6.66 2.53 -8.37
C ILE A 129 7.12 1.67 -9.54
N LEU A 130 6.83 0.36 -9.53
CA LEU A 130 7.17 -0.54 -10.65
C LEU A 130 6.52 -0.07 -11.95
N HIS A 131 5.24 0.31 -11.91
CA HIS A 131 4.55 0.86 -13.08
C HIS A 131 5.19 2.18 -13.57
N SER A 132 5.57 3.07 -12.65
CA SER A 132 6.32 4.28 -13.01
C SER A 132 7.72 3.97 -13.57
N LEU A 133 8.42 2.95 -13.06
CA LEU A 133 9.71 2.49 -13.61
C LEU A 133 9.56 2.04 -15.07
N ILE A 134 8.59 1.16 -15.35
CA ILE A 134 8.32 0.68 -16.72
C ILE A 134 8.05 1.83 -17.68
N ARG A 135 7.30 2.86 -17.24
CA ARG A 135 6.92 4.01 -18.06
C ARG A 135 8.03 5.06 -18.22
N GLN A 136 8.75 5.36 -17.14
CA GLN A 136 9.63 6.53 -17.05
C GLN A 136 11.12 6.18 -17.11
N ALA A 137 11.47 4.92 -16.84
CA ALA A 137 12.85 4.46 -16.67
C ALA A 137 13.00 3.02 -17.19
N THR A 138 12.49 2.74 -18.39
CA THR A 138 12.45 1.39 -18.97
C THR A 138 13.84 0.76 -19.08
N ASP A 139 14.88 1.53 -19.39
CA ASP A 139 16.25 0.98 -19.45
C ASP A 139 16.75 0.54 -18.08
N LEU A 140 16.46 1.32 -17.02
CA LEU A 140 16.81 0.99 -15.64
C LEU A 140 16.02 -0.25 -15.16
N GLU A 141 14.75 -0.35 -15.55
CA GLU A 141 13.90 -1.52 -15.26
C GLU A 141 14.43 -2.78 -15.93
N ASN A 142 14.70 -2.74 -17.24
CA ASN A 142 15.29 -3.83 -18.01
C ASN A 142 16.69 -4.24 -17.50
N TRP A 143 17.40 -3.31 -16.86
CA TRP A 143 18.73 -3.57 -16.31
C TRP A 143 18.69 -4.28 -14.95
N ALA A 144 17.57 -4.21 -14.25
CA ALA A 144 17.39 -4.82 -12.95
C ALA A 144 16.73 -6.20 -13.06
N THR A 145 16.94 -7.03 -12.03
CA THR A 145 16.09 -8.21 -11.81
C THR A 145 14.99 -7.86 -10.80
N THR A 146 13.74 -8.21 -11.09
CA THR A 146 12.63 -7.98 -10.14
C THR A 146 12.24 -9.26 -9.41
N ILE A 147 12.24 -9.22 -8.09
CA ILE A 147 11.79 -10.31 -7.20
C ILE A 147 10.54 -9.85 -6.46
N VAL A 148 9.50 -10.69 -6.44
CA VAL A 148 8.19 -10.33 -5.88
C VAL A 148 7.92 -11.09 -4.59
N PHE A 149 7.43 -10.36 -3.59
CA PHE A 149 6.86 -10.91 -2.36
C PHE A 149 5.39 -10.53 -2.25
N GLN A 150 4.57 -11.46 -1.78
CA GLN A 150 3.11 -11.29 -1.68
C GLN A 150 2.63 -11.67 -0.29
N SER A 151 1.66 -10.94 0.25
CA SER A 151 0.99 -11.39 1.47
C SER A 151 0.08 -12.59 1.20
N THR A 152 0.07 -13.52 2.14
CA THR A 152 -0.88 -14.65 2.20
C THR A 152 -2.30 -14.15 2.44
N ASN A 153 -3.30 -15.01 2.23
CA ASN A 153 -4.70 -14.62 2.45
C ASN A 153 -4.97 -14.31 3.94
N ALA A 154 -4.35 -15.05 4.85
CA ALA A 154 -4.45 -14.79 6.29
C ALA A 154 -3.87 -13.40 6.66
N GLU A 155 -2.68 -13.08 6.17
CA GLU A 155 -2.04 -11.77 6.40
C GLU A 155 -2.86 -10.62 5.79
N LEU A 156 -3.48 -10.82 4.63
CA LEU A 156 -4.38 -9.82 4.03
C LEU A 156 -5.60 -9.56 4.91
N VAL A 157 -6.26 -10.62 5.38
CA VAL A 157 -7.42 -10.49 6.27
C VAL A 157 -7.03 -9.79 7.57
N GLU A 158 -5.91 -10.17 8.17
CA GLU A 158 -5.40 -9.54 9.40
C GLU A 158 -5.05 -8.06 9.18
N LEU A 159 -4.44 -7.73 8.04
CA LEU A 159 -4.12 -6.35 7.66
C LEU A 159 -5.38 -5.51 7.55
N LEU A 160 -6.41 -6.01 6.85
CA LEU A 160 -7.68 -5.32 6.70
C LEU A 160 -8.38 -5.13 8.03
N GLN A 161 -8.45 -6.18 8.86
CA GLN A 161 -9.04 -6.09 10.19
C GLN A 161 -8.35 -5.02 11.02
N ARG A 162 -7.01 -5.04 11.12
CA ARG A 162 -6.26 -4.02 11.86
C ARG A 162 -6.49 -2.61 11.33
N ARG A 163 -6.60 -2.46 10.00
CA ARG A 163 -6.83 -1.16 9.36
C ARG A 163 -8.22 -0.63 9.69
N ILE A 164 -9.23 -1.48 9.61
CA ILE A 164 -10.62 -1.18 9.91
C ILE A 164 -10.79 -0.84 11.40
N ASP A 165 -10.21 -1.66 12.29
CA ASP A 165 -10.25 -1.42 13.74
C ASP A 165 -9.62 -0.06 14.10
N SER A 166 -8.51 0.29 13.45
CA SER A 166 -7.86 1.60 13.63
C SER A 166 -8.75 2.77 13.18
N VAL A 167 -9.48 2.61 12.07
CA VAL A 167 -10.43 3.62 11.60
C VAL A 167 -11.57 3.79 12.60
N PHE A 168 -12.18 2.71 13.05
CA PHE A 168 -13.27 2.79 14.02
C PHE A 168 -12.82 3.34 15.36
N ALA A 169 -11.63 2.97 15.84
CA ALA A 169 -11.06 3.57 17.05
C ALA A 169 -10.88 5.09 16.91
N GLN A 170 -10.43 5.57 15.75
CA GLN A 170 -10.32 7.00 15.48
C GLN A 170 -11.69 7.69 15.43
N ILE A 171 -12.68 7.08 14.77
CA ILE A 171 -14.05 7.63 14.72
C ILE A 171 -14.65 7.72 16.14
N LEU A 172 -14.50 6.67 16.97
CA LEU A 172 -15.01 6.62 18.34
C LEU A 172 -14.34 7.63 19.29
N THR A 173 -13.07 7.94 19.04
CA THR A 173 -12.30 8.88 19.87
C THR A 173 -12.41 10.33 19.39
N CYS A 174 -12.94 10.55 18.20
CA CYS A 174 -13.15 11.90 17.70
C CYS A 174 -14.24 12.62 18.48
N ARG A 175 -13.98 13.89 18.77
CA ARG A 175 -14.97 14.77 19.41
C ARG A 175 -16.16 14.92 18.47
N GLU A 176 -17.35 15.08 19.04
CA GLU A 176 -18.67 15.13 18.38
C GLU A 176 -18.81 16.12 17.19
N HIS A 177 -17.81 16.97 16.92
CA HIS A 177 -17.80 17.99 15.88
C HIS A 177 -16.70 17.80 14.81
N LEU A 178 -15.89 16.73 14.89
CA LEU A 178 -14.83 16.46 13.92
C LEU A 178 -15.26 15.34 12.97
N PHE A 179 -15.52 15.72 11.72
CA PHE A 179 -15.66 14.78 10.62
C PHE A 179 -14.27 14.34 10.18
N LEU A 180 -14.07 13.02 10.15
CA LEU A 180 -12.85 12.42 9.65
C LEU A 180 -12.99 12.14 8.15
N ASP A 181 -12.16 12.80 7.35
CA ASP A 181 -11.95 12.44 5.96
C ASP A 181 -10.81 11.42 5.82
N ALA A 182 -10.56 10.96 4.60
CA ALA A 182 -9.49 10.01 4.30
C ALA A 182 -8.11 10.49 4.79
N ALA A 183 -7.83 11.80 4.70
CA ALA A 183 -6.55 12.35 5.13
C ALA A 183 -6.41 12.33 6.65
N ALA A 184 -7.47 12.70 7.38
CA ALA A 184 -7.51 12.66 8.84
C ALA A 184 -7.37 11.23 9.39
N LEU A 185 -7.84 10.22 8.66
CA LEU A 185 -7.67 8.80 8.97
C LEU A 185 -6.30 8.23 8.57
N GLY A 186 -5.45 9.03 7.92
CA GLY A 186 -4.20 8.56 7.34
C GLY A 186 -4.38 7.58 6.19
N LEU A 187 -5.53 7.63 5.49
CA LEU A 187 -5.94 6.76 4.39
C LEU A 187 -6.02 7.49 3.05
N HIS A 188 -5.40 8.66 2.92
CA HIS A 188 -5.28 9.34 1.63
C HIS A 188 -4.72 8.36 0.58
N PRO A 189 -5.20 8.34 -0.67
CA PRO A 189 -4.78 7.36 -1.68
C PRO A 189 -3.26 7.26 -1.88
N ASP A 190 -2.55 8.38 -1.75
CA ASP A 190 -1.09 8.46 -1.88
C ASP A 190 -0.32 8.20 -0.56
N SER A 191 -1.02 7.99 0.55
CA SER A 191 -0.38 7.65 1.82
C SER A 191 0.07 6.17 1.84
N PRO A 192 1.10 5.80 2.63
CA PRO A 192 1.52 4.41 2.74
C PRO A 192 0.39 3.46 3.12
N GLN A 193 -0.48 3.86 4.05
CA GLN A 193 -1.61 3.05 4.51
C GLN A 193 -2.72 2.96 3.44
N GLY A 194 -2.96 4.04 2.70
CA GLY A 194 -3.91 4.06 1.58
C GLY A 194 -3.47 3.15 0.44
N LEU A 195 -2.20 3.21 0.06
CA LEU A 195 -1.59 2.34 -0.95
C LEU A 195 -1.66 0.87 -0.54
N GLU A 196 -1.33 0.56 0.71
CA GLU A 196 -1.38 -0.81 1.24
C GLU A 196 -2.81 -1.37 1.27
N LEU A 197 -3.79 -0.54 1.67
CA LEU A 197 -5.21 -0.92 1.65
C LEU A 197 -5.72 -1.15 0.23
N GLN A 198 -5.33 -0.29 -0.72
CA GLN A 198 -5.68 -0.45 -2.13
C GLN A 198 -5.09 -1.74 -2.70
N ALA A 199 -3.82 -2.02 -2.40
CA ALA A 199 -3.14 -3.25 -2.82
C ALA A 199 -3.83 -4.49 -2.22
N ALA A 200 -4.21 -4.45 -0.94
CA ALA A 200 -4.96 -5.52 -0.29
C ALA A 200 -6.31 -5.76 -0.98
N CYS A 201 -7.07 -4.70 -1.26
CA CYS A 201 -8.36 -4.81 -1.96
C CYS A 201 -8.22 -5.41 -3.37
N GLN A 202 -7.18 -5.00 -4.13
CA GLN A 202 -6.89 -5.57 -5.44
C GLN A 202 -6.51 -7.04 -5.35
N ALA A 203 -5.71 -7.42 -4.35
CA ALA A 203 -5.32 -8.81 -4.13
C ALA A 203 -6.51 -9.69 -3.75
N LEU A 204 -7.44 -9.20 -2.93
CA LEU A 204 -8.69 -9.89 -2.61
C LEU A 204 -9.52 -10.16 -3.86
N ALA A 205 -9.71 -9.14 -4.71
CA ALA A 205 -10.48 -9.26 -5.95
C ALA A 205 -9.83 -10.24 -6.94
N ALA A 206 -8.50 -10.19 -7.07
CA ALA A 206 -7.76 -11.07 -7.96
C ALA A 206 -7.77 -12.55 -7.51
N ARG A 207 -7.92 -12.79 -6.20
CA ARG A 207 -7.92 -14.14 -5.60
C ARG A 207 -9.32 -14.67 -5.31
N ASP A 208 -10.36 -13.92 -5.66
CA ASP A 208 -11.77 -14.22 -5.35
C ASP A 208 -11.96 -14.61 -3.86
N LEU A 209 -11.26 -13.90 -2.96
CA LEU A 209 -11.28 -14.22 -1.53
C LEU A 209 -12.59 -13.75 -0.92
N ASN A 210 -13.41 -14.70 -0.45
CA ASN A 210 -14.64 -14.38 0.24
C ASN A 210 -14.36 -13.98 1.70
N LEU A 211 -14.54 -12.71 2.01
CA LEU A 211 -14.44 -12.19 3.37
C LEU A 211 -15.68 -12.56 4.20
N ALA A 212 -15.50 -12.66 5.52
CA ALA A 212 -16.63 -12.72 6.44
C ALA A 212 -17.57 -11.51 6.22
N PRO A 213 -18.91 -11.67 6.29
CA PRO A 213 -19.86 -10.58 6.05
C PRO A 213 -19.57 -9.32 6.87
N GLU A 214 -19.17 -9.47 8.13
CA GLU A 214 -18.83 -8.39 9.06
C GLU A 214 -17.65 -7.55 8.54
N LEU A 215 -16.58 -8.23 8.15
CA LEU A 215 -15.38 -7.60 7.62
C LEU A 215 -15.65 -6.95 6.26
N ARG A 216 -16.48 -7.57 5.42
CA ARG A 216 -16.89 -7.02 4.12
C ARG A 216 -17.72 -5.75 4.27
N ALA A 217 -18.69 -5.73 5.19
CA ALA A 217 -19.49 -4.54 5.48
C ALA A 217 -18.60 -3.39 5.98
N SER A 218 -17.68 -3.70 6.88
CA SER A 218 -16.75 -2.72 7.45
C SER A 218 -15.75 -2.19 6.41
N LEU A 219 -15.22 -3.05 5.55
CA LEU A 219 -14.35 -2.65 4.46
C LEU A 219 -15.08 -1.71 3.48
N ALA A 220 -16.33 -2.03 3.12
CA ALA A 220 -17.13 -1.17 2.26
C ALA A 220 -17.35 0.21 2.88
N LEU A 221 -17.60 0.30 4.19
CA LEU A 221 -17.69 1.59 4.89
C LEU A 221 -16.38 2.39 4.76
N VAL A 222 -15.23 1.76 5.06
CA VAL A 222 -13.91 2.40 4.96
C VAL A 222 -13.61 2.84 3.52
N GLN A 223 -13.97 2.05 2.52
CA GLN A 223 -13.83 2.44 1.11
C GLN A 223 -14.69 3.67 0.75
N GLY A 224 -15.88 3.78 1.32
CA GLY A 224 -16.71 4.98 1.20
C GLY A 224 -16.07 6.22 1.82
N LEU A 225 -15.41 6.08 2.98
CA LEU A 225 -14.68 7.17 3.65
C LEU A 225 -13.43 7.64 2.89
N ILE A 226 -12.76 6.71 2.21
CA ILE A 226 -11.59 7.00 1.37
C ILE A 226 -12.02 7.71 0.09
N ALA A 227 -13.16 7.34 -0.46
CA ALA A 227 -13.77 8.04 -1.57
C ALA A 227 -14.20 9.45 -1.14
N ASP A 228 -14.22 10.39 -2.08
CA ASP A 228 -14.80 11.70 -1.83
C ASP A 228 -16.30 11.51 -1.52
N ASN A 229 -16.69 11.86 -0.29
CA ASN A 229 -18.04 11.71 0.27
C ASN A 229 -19.13 12.51 -0.47
N THR A 230 -18.77 13.15 -1.58
CA THR A 230 -19.70 13.88 -2.44
C THR A 230 -19.86 13.24 -3.82
N THR A 231 -19.14 12.14 -4.06
CA THR A 231 -19.19 11.39 -5.31
C THR A 231 -20.17 10.21 -5.22
N PRO A 232 -20.79 9.80 -6.34
CA PRO A 232 -21.61 8.59 -6.37
C PRO A 232 -20.86 7.31 -5.96
N VAL A 233 -19.53 7.30 -6.09
CA VAL A 233 -18.68 6.16 -5.68
C VAL A 233 -18.76 5.95 -4.16
N ALA A 234 -18.63 7.00 -3.37
CA ALA A 234 -18.75 6.91 -1.91
C ALA A 234 -20.12 6.38 -1.49
N ARG A 235 -21.20 6.87 -2.13
CA ARG A 235 -22.57 6.38 -1.89
C ARG A 235 -22.70 4.88 -2.12
N SER A 236 -22.23 4.39 -3.27
CA SER A 236 -22.32 2.97 -3.62
C SER A 236 -21.66 2.09 -2.54
N TYR A 237 -20.53 2.54 -2.00
CA TYR A 237 -19.85 1.87 -0.90
C TYR A 237 -20.67 1.87 0.40
N TYR A 238 -21.27 2.99 0.80
CA TYR A 238 -22.12 3.03 1.99
C TYR A 238 -23.40 2.21 1.84
N GLU A 239 -24.05 2.25 0.69
CA GLU A 239 -25.23 1.42 0.39
C GLU A 239 -24.87 -0.07 0.44
N HIS A 240 -23.72 -0.45 -0.12
CA HIS A 240 -23.21 -1.82 -0.07
C HIS A 240 -22.91 -2.26 1.37
N SER A 241 -22.23 -1.41 2.14
CA SER A 241 -21.95 -1.65 3.55
C SER A 241 -23.25 -1.86 4.34
N LEU A 242 -24.22 -0.95 4.21
CA LEU A 242 -25.49 -1.00 4.92
C LEU A 242 -26.30 -2.24 4.54
N THR A 243 -26.35 -2.59 3.26
CA THR A 243 -27.05 -3.79 2.77
C THR A 243 -26.53 -5.05 3.45
N ILE A 244 -25.21 -5.20 3.57
CA ILE A 244 -24.62 -6.35 4.26
C ILE A 244 -24.88 -6.25 5.75
N ALA A 245 -24.65 -5.08 6.35
CA ALA A 245 -24.75 -4.88 7.78
C ALA A 245 -26.17 -5.20 8.29
N GLN A 246 -27.23 -4.82 7.57
CA GLN A 246 -28.63 -5.14 7.90
C GLN A 246 -28.96 -6.64 7.93
N THR A 247 -28.14 -7.50 7.33
CA THR A 247 -28.29 -8.96 7.42
C THR A 247 -27.68 -9.56 8.69
N LEU A 248 -26.94 -8.74 9.46
CA LEU A 248 -26.23 -9.11 10.67
C LEU A 248 -26.93 -8.59 11.93
N PRO A 249 -26.63 -9.14 13.12
CA PRO A 249 -27.11 -8.56 14.38
C PRO A 249 -26.77 -7.07 14.48
N PRO A 250 -27.60 -6.23 15.12
CA PRO A 250 -27.35 -4.80 15.23
C PRO A 250 -25.96 -4.50 15.79
N THR A 251 -25.17 -3.76 15.02
CA THR A 251 -23.82 -3.37 15.41
C THR A 251 -23.61 -1.87 15.28
N ILE A 252 -22.55 -1.36 15.91
CA ILE A 252 -22.16 0.04 15.79
C ILE A 252 -21.81 0.39 14.33
N GLU A 253 -21.28 -0.57 13.55
CA GLU A 253 -20.97 -0.34 12.13
C GLU A 253 -22.22 -0.03 11.30
N GLN A 254 -23.37 -0.66 11.59
CA GLN A 254 -24.64 -0.31 10.93
C GLN A 254 -24.98 1.17 11.12
N GLY A 255 -24.86 1.66 12.37
CA GLY A 255 -25.12 3.05 12.71
C GLY A 255 -24.17 4.01 11.98
N TYR A 256 -22.89 3.65 11.84
CA TYR A 256 -21.95 4.44 11.05
C TYR A 256 -22.29 4.46 9.56
N SER A 257 -22.63 3.31 8.96
CA SER A 257 -23.02 3.27 7.55
C SER A 257 -24.26 4.10 7.25
N GLN A 258 -25.26 4.07 8.14
CA GLN A 258 -26.43 4.95 8.08
C GLN A 258 -26.05 6.42 8.20
N PHE A 259 -25.25 6.77 9.19
CA PHE A 259 -24.79 8.15 9.41
C PHE A 259 -24.06 8.73 8.20
N TYR A 260 -23.09 8.00 7.65
CA TYR A 260 -22.31 8.45 6.49
C TYR A 260 -23.14 8.50 5.21
N LEU A 261 -24.09 7.58 5.01
CA LEU A 261 -25.04 7.65 3.90
C LEU A 261 -25.98 8.86 4.02
N GLY A 262 -26.48 9.16 5.21
CA GLY A 262 -27.27 10.36 5.48
C GLY A 262 -26.48 11.65 5.21
N LEU A 263 -25.21 11.69 5.62
CA LEU A 263 -24.30 12.79 5.35
C LEU A 263 -24.05 12.98 3.83
N TRP A 264 -23.88 11.89 3.10
CA TRP A 264 -23.75 11.92 1.64
C TRP A 264 -24.98 12.58 1.01
N TRP A 265 -26.19 12.18 1.40
CA TRP A 265 -27.44 12.76 0.92
C TRP A 265 -27.60 14.23 1.27
N GLY A 266 -27.20 14.65 2.47
CA GLY A 266 -27.15 16.05 2.87
C GLY A 266 -26.22 16.89 1.99
N ASN A 267 -25.03 16.38 1.70
CA ASN A 267 -24.07 17.02 0.78
C ASN A 267 -24.61 17.08 -0.65
N TRP A 268 -25.27 16.03 -1.12
CA TRP A 268 -25.92 16.00 -2.43
C TRP A 268 -26.99 17.08 -2.54
N ALA A 269 -27.87 17.19 -1.54
CA ALA A 269 -28.94 18.18 -1.48
C ALA A 269 -28.42 19.63 -1.52
N ALA A 270 -27.28 19.89 -0.88
CA ALA A 270 -26.64 21.20 -0.88
C ALA A 270 -26.08 21.60 -2.25
N ARG A 271 -25.70 20.62 -3.09
CA ARG A 271 -25.07 20.82 -4.40
C ARG A 271 -26.06 20.71 -5.57
N HIS A 272 -27.16 20.00 -5.39
CA HIS A 272 -28.15 19.71 -6.42
C HIS A 272 -29.51 20.29 -6.06
N LEU A 273 -29.67 21.61 -6.23
CA LEU A 273 -30.89 22.35 -5.91
C LEU A 273 -32.19 21.72 -6.47
N PRO A 274 -32.23 21.18 -7.71
CA PRO A 274 -33.45 20.56 -8.25
C PRO A 274 -33.91 19.31 -7.49
N GLU A 275 -32.99 18.59 -6.86
CA GLU A 275 -33.26 17.31 -6.16
C GLU A 275 -33.23 17.46 -4.63
N ARG A 276 -33.07 18.70 -4.14
CA ARG A 276 -32.77 18.99 -2.74
C ARG A 276 -33.79 18.41 -1.77
N GLU A 277 -35.08 18.57 -2.03
CA GLU A 277 -36.13 18.08 -1.11
C GLU A 277 -36.11 16.55 -1.00
N ALA A 278 -36.02 15.85 -2.13
CA ALA A 278 -35.94 14.40 -2.16
C ALA A 278 -34.67 13.88 -1.45
N ALA A 279 -33.53 14.53 -1.67
CA ALA A 279 -32.27 14.20 -1.03
C ALA A 279 -32.29 14.46 0.49
N LEU A 280 -32.95 15.53 0.95
CA LEU A 280 -33.12 15.79 2.39
C LEU A 280 -34.01 14.73 3.06
N VAL A 281 -35.07 14.26 2.38
CA VAL A 281 -35.88 13.15 2.89
C VAL A 281 -35.02 11.90 3.09
N GLN A 282 -34.22 11.54 2.08
CA GLN A 282 -33.29 10.41 2.19
C GLN A 282 -32.30 10.60 3.36
N ALA A 283 -31.74 11.80 3.53
CA ALA A 283 -30.82 12.09 4.64
C ALA A 283 -31.47 11.89 6.01
N VAL A 284 -32.72 12.34 6.19
CA VAL A 284 -33.46 12.18 7.44
C VAL A 284 -33.83 10.72 7.69
N ASP A 285 -34.23 9.98 6.65
CA ASP A 285 -34.62 8.58 6.78
C ASP A 285 -33.45 7.68 7.22
N GLN A 286 -32.21 8.04 6.88
CA GLN A 286 -31.04 7.31 7.38
C GLN A 286 -30.73 7.58 8.87
N LEU A 287 -31.26 8.65 9.46
CA LEU A 287 -30.97 9.06 10.85
C LEU A 287 -32.08 8.67 11.85
N ARG A 288 -33.09 7.93 11.40
CA ARG A 288 -34.21 7.43 12.21
C ARG A 288 -33.97 5.99 12.66
#